data_AF-A0A319ED69-F1
#
_entry.id   AF-A0A319ED69-F1
#
_cell.length_a   1.000
_cell.length_b   1.000
_cell.length_c   1.000
_cell.angle_alpha   90.00
_cell.angle_beta   90.00
_cell.angle_gamma   90.00
#
_symmetry.space_group_name_H-M   'P 1'
#
loop_
_entity.id
_entity.type
_entity.pdbx_description
1 polymer ?
#
loop_
_entity_poly.entity_id
_entity_poly.type
_entity_poly.pdbx_seq_one_letter_code
_entity_poly.pdbx_strand_id
1 'polypeptide(L)'
;MRLILTGATGCIWALGVSQTEVNKEDYVKITVDYPLAAAKAFSTLSDSFNFVYVSGQGATQTPGFLTPFFGRVKGECETALIQLAQQHHPSLKPYSLRPAMVDPAADPRVWEALRQRPQERPLGHRFLRGVFAPAVRGVYPQGASPTKELGQFLTTLASGAGEPMQGDGVSGDGWIISNQAFRREVGL
;
A
#
# COMPACT_ATOMS: atom_id res chain seq x y z
N MET A 1 -2.14 19.63 16.68
CA MET A 1 -2.09 18.73 15.51
C MET A 1 -2.93 19.22 14.32
N ARG A 2 -4.17 19.71 14.51
CA ARG A 2 -5.06 20.17 13.42
C ARG A 2 -4.49 21.31 12.53
N LEU A 3 -3.71 22.23 13.09
CA LEU A 3 -3.17 23.39 12.36
C LEU A 3 -2.11 23.05 11.30
N ILE A 4 -1.37 21.95 11.45
CA ILE A 4 -0.27 21.60 10.50
C ILE A 4 -0.83 20.90 9.25
N LEU A 5 -1.98 20.25 9.36
CA LEU A 5 -2.60 19.46 8.29
C LEU A 5 -3.78 20.19 7.63
N THR A 6 -3.98 21.48 7.96
CA THR A 6 -5.07 22.27 7.37
C THR A 6 -4.83 22.42 5.87
N GLY A 7 -5.85 22.09 5.06
CA GLY A 7 -5.76 22.10 3.59
C GLY A 7 -5.23 20.81 2.96
N ALA A 8 -4.85 19.80 3.77
CA ALA A 8 -4.52 18.48 3.22
C ALA A 8 -5.80 17.79 2.71
N THR A 9 -5.74 17.29 1.48
CA THR A 9 -6.84 16.56 0.82
C THR A 9 -6.54 15.07 0.65
N GLY A 10 -5.35 14.62 1.04
CA GLY A 10 -5.02 13.20 0.98
C GLY A 10 -3.82 12.79 1.82
N CYS A 11 -3.68 11.48 2.00
CA CYS A 11 -2.62 10.83 2.76
C CYS A 11 -2.18 9.55 2.06
N ILE A 12 -0.86 9.36 1.94
CA ILE A 12 -0.28 8.06 1.57
C ILE A 12 0.13 7.35 2.86
N TRP A 13 -0.63 6.34 3.26
CA TRP A 13 -0.36 5.53 4.44
C TRP A 13 0.59 4.38 4.07
N ALA A 14 1.88 4.68 4.05
CA ALA A 14 2.97 3.73 3.78
C ALA A 14 3.66 3.22 5.05
N LEU A 15 2.95 3.25 6.20
CA LEU A 15 3.44 2.64 7.44
C LEU A 15 3.19 1.13 7.42
N GLY A 16 4.24 0.36 7.70
CA GLY A 16 4.17 -1.09 7.85
C GLY A 16 5.36 -1.63 8.63
N VAL A 17 5.27 -2.89 9.03
CA VAL A 17 6.31 -3.64 9.74
C VAL A 17 6.33 -5.07 9.19
N SER A 18 7.45 -5.78 9.27
CA SER A 18 7.43 -7.20 8.94
C SER A 18 6.64 -7.97 10.00
N GLN A 19 5.79 -8.92 9.59
CA GLN A 19 5.09 -9.83 10.51
C GLN A 19 6.04 -10.69 11.36
N THR A 20 7.33 -10.77 10.99
CA THR A 20 8.36 -11.51 11.71
C THR A 20 9.13 -10.65 12.72
N GLU A 21 8.93 -9.33 12.72
CA GLU A 21 9.66 -8.38 13.59
C GLU A 21 8.88 -8.01 14.86
N VAL A 22 7.59 -8.39 14.92
CA VAL A 22 6.67 -8.07 16.03
C VAL A 22 5.79 -9.29 16.34
N ASN A 23 5.13 -9.27 17.51
CA ASN A 23 4.09 -10.26 17.81
C ASN A 23 2.82 -10.00 16.96
N LYS A 24 1.85 -10.93 17.03
CA LYS A 24 0.65 -10.87 16.18
C LYS A 24 -0.24 -9.68 16.54
N GLU A 25 -0.35 -9.38 17.83
CA GLU A 25 -1.16 -8.28 18.36
C GLU A 25 -0.63 -6.93 17.86
N ASP A 26 0.67 -6.71 17.96
CA ASP A 26 1.35 -5.51 17.47
C ASP A 26 1.28 -5.41 15.94
N TYR A 27 1.38 -6.54 15.23
CA TYR A 27 1.21 -6.56 13.77
C TYR A 27 -0.20 -6.10 13.37
N VAL A 28 -1.25 -6.62 14.03
CA VAL A 28 -2.64 -6.21 13.78
C VAL A 28 -2.82 -4.74 14.13
N LYS A 29 -2.33 -4.29 15.28
CA LYS A 29 -2.41 -2.90 15.72
C LYS A 29 -1.78 -1.93 14.71
N ILE A 30 -0.59 -2.25 14.22
CA ILE A 30 0.12 -1.42 13.23
C ILE A 30 -0.57 -1.47 11.86
N THR A 31 -1.08 -2.63 11.46
CA THR A 31 -1.59 -2.86 10.09
C THR A 31 -3.08 -2.52 9.94
N VAL A 32 -3.85 -2.49 11.03
CA VAL A 32 -5.30 -2.29 11.02
C VAL A 32 -5.68 -1.08 11.89
N ASP A 33 -5.33 -1.09 13.17
CA ASP A 33 -5.83 -0.06 14.10
C ASP A 33 -5.29 1.33 13.77
N TYR A 34 -3.99 1.43 13.49
CA TYR A 34 -3.36 2.72 13.13
C TYR A 34 -3.93 3.33 11.84
N PRO A 35 -4.02 2.62 10.70
CA PRO A 35 -4.62 3.19 9.50
C PRO A 35 -6.09 3.57 9.70
N LEU A 36 -6.89 2.77 10.42
CA LEU A 36 -8.30 3.13 10.68
C LEU A 36 -8.42 4.38 11.56
N ALA A 37 -7.61 4.48 12.62
CA ALA A 37 -7.60 5.66 13.47
C ALA A 37 -7.18 6.93 12.70
N ALA A 38 -6.16 6.80 11.83
CA ALA A 38 -5.70 7.88 10.99
C ALA A 38 -6.75 8.28 9.94
N ALA A 39 -7.31 7.32 9.21
CA ALA A 39 -8.36 7.55 8.21
C ALA A 39 -9.58 8.25 8.82
N LYS A 40 -10.02 7.80 10.01
CA LYS A 40 -11.09 8.45 10.77
C LYS A 40 -10.77 9.90 11.09
N ALA A 41 -9.58 10.17 11.64
CA ALA A 41 -9.18 11.53 11.99
C ALA A 41 -9.07 12.44 10.74
N PHE A 42 -8.49 11.92 9.66
CA PHE A 42 -8.20 12.67 8.44
C PHE A 42 -9.44 12.93 7.58
N SER A 43 -10.46 12.08 7.66
CA SER A 43 -11.76 12.33 7.00
C SER A 43 -12.41 13.66 7.39
N THR A 44 -11.97 14.28 8.50
CA THR A 44 -12.49 15.57 8.99
C THR A 44 -11.71 16.78 8.47
N LEU A 45 -10.68 16.58 7.63
CA LEU A 45 -9.79 17.65 7.14
C LEU A 45 -10.28 18.27 5.81
N SER A 46 -11.12 17.56 5.05
CA SER A 46 -11.63 17.96 3.75
C SER A 46 -12.99 17.28 3.50
N ASP A 47 -13.85 17.90 2.68
CA ASP A 47 -15.12 17.31 2.23
C ASP A 47 -14.91 16.09 1.31
N SER A 48 -13.71 15.98 0.72
CA SER A 48 -13.22 14.78 0.04
C SER A 48 -11.76 14.54 0.43
N PHE A 49 -11.47 13.44 1.10
CA PHE A 49 -10.15 13.11 1.62
C PHE A 49 -9.68 11.74 1.13
N ASN A 50 -8.63 11.73 0.30
CA ASN A 50 -8.07 10.51 -0.26
C ASN A 50 -7.13 9.83 0.73
N PHE A 51 -7.49 8.65 1.20
CA PHE A 51 -6.63 7.86 2.08
C PHE A 51 -6.11 6.65 1.31
N VAL A 52 -4.82 6.70 0.95
CA VAL A 52 -4.16 5.66 0.15
C VAL A 52 -3.41 4.71 1.08
N TYR A 53 -4.05 3.59 1.42
CA TYR A 53 -3.45 2.50 2.18
C TYR A 53 -2.53 1.66 1.30
N VAL A 54 -1.24 1.59 1.66
CA VAL A 54 -0.28 0.71 0.98
C VAL A 54 -0.40 -0.70 1.59
N SER A 55 -1.21 -1.53 0.93
CA SER A 55 -1.45 -2.93 1.27
C SER A 55 -0.29 -3.81 0.75
N GLY A 56 -0.58 -4.93 0.09
CA GLY A 56 0.42 -5.78 -0.53
C GLY A 56 -0.20 -6.90 -1.36
N GLN A 57 0.50 -7.31 -2.40
CA GLN A 57 0.14 -8.48 -3.19
C GLN A 57 0.02 -9.70 -2.27
N GLY A 58 -1.09 -10.44 -2.40
CA GLY A 58 -1.44 -11.55 -1.51
C GLY A 58 -2.40 -11.18 -0.37
N ALA A 59 -2.70 -9.90 -0.16
CA ALA A 59 -3.84 -9.50 0.66
C ALA A 59 -5.16 -9.99 0.05
N THR A 60 -6.09 -10.43 0.89
CA THR A 60 -7.39 -10.97 0.42
C THR A 60 -8.50 -10.78 1.45
N GLN A 61 -9.70 -10.46 0.96
CA GLN A 61 -10.96 -10.41 1.71
C GLN A 61 -11.50 -11.81 2.03
N THR A 62 -11.04 -12.84 1.31
CA THR A 62 -11.53 -14.22 1.40
C THR A 62 -10.37 -15.17 1.75
N PRO A 63 -9.80 -15.06 2.97
CA PRO A 63 -8.66 -15.87 3.36
C PRO A 63 -9.02 -17.36 3.42
N GLY A 64 -8.20 -18.19 2.78
CA GLY A 64 -8.26 -19.65 2.88
C GLY A 64 -7.19 -20.20 3.84
N PHE A 65 -7.11 -21.52 3.95
CA PHE A 65 -6.14 -22.21 4.83
C PHE A 65 -4.67 -21.86 4.52
N LEU A 66 -4.35 -21.63 3.23
CA LEU A 66 -2.98 -21.31 2.78
C LEU A 66 -2.69 -19.81 2.75
N THR A 67 -3.66 -18.96 3.13
CA THR A 67 -3.44 -17.51 3.13
C THR A 67 -2.45 -17.14 4.24
N PRO A 68 -1.35 -16.43 3.90
CA PRO A 68 -0.39 -16.01 4.91
C PRO A 68 -1.03 -15.00 5.87
N PHE A 69 -0.55 -14.97 7.12
CA PHE A 69 -1.09 -14.10 8.16
C PHE A 69 -1.16 -12.62 7.73
N PHE A 70 -0.08 -12.09 7.12
CA PHE A 70 -0.08 -10.72 6.57
C PHE A 70 -1.20 -10.49 5.56
N GLY A 71 -1.50 -11.47 4.70
CA GLY A 71 -2.48 -11.34 3.63
C GLY A 71 -3.90 -11.27 4.17
N ARG A 72 -4.18 -12.05 5.21
CA ARG A 72 -5.43 -11.97 5.97
C ARG A 72 -5.59 -10.60 6.64
N VAL A 73 -4.62 -10.19 7.46
CA VAL A 73 -4.71 -8.95 8.25
C VAL A 73 -4.79 -7.71 7.35
N LYS A 74 -4.01 -7.66 6.26
CA LYS A 74 -4.11 -6.55 5.30
C LYS A 74 -5.46 -6.54 4.59
N GLY A 75 -6.02 -7.69 4.22
CA GLY A 75 -7.36 -7.78 3.62
C GLY A 75 -8.49 -7.38 4.58
N GLU A 76 -8.35 -7.67 5.87
CA GLU A 76 -9.24 -7.19 6.93
C GLU A 76 -9.20 -5.65 7.01
N CYS A 77 -8.00 -5.04 6.97
CA CYS A 77 -7.87 -3.58 6.94
C CYS A 77 -8.52 -2.95 5.69
N GLU A 78 -8.33 -3.54 4.50
CA GLU A 78 -8.93 -3.05 3.26
C GLU A 78 -10.46 -3.03 3.36
N THR A 79 -11.06 -4.11 3.88
CA THR A 79 -12.50 -4.20 4.14
C THR A 79 -12.96 -3.13 5.13
N ALA A 80 -12.24 -2.99 6.25
CA ALA A 80 -12.59 -2.06 7.30
C ALA A 80 -12.53 -0.60 6.85
N LEU A 81 -11.56 -0.23 5.99
CA LEU A 81 -11.46 1.12 5.43
C LEU A 81 -12.63 1.44 4.50
N ILE A 82 -13.06 0.49 3.67
CA ILE A 82 -14.25 0.65 2.82
C ILE A 82 -15.50 0.83 3.68
N GLN A 83 -15.69 -0.03 4.69
CA GLN A 83 -16.83 0.07 5.61
C GLN A 83 -16.84 1.40 6.38
N LEU A 84 -15.68 1.85 6.86
CA LEU A 84 -15.54 3.14 7.54
C LEU A 84 -16.02 4.30 6.66
N ALA A 85 -15.63 4.32 5.39
CA ALA A 85 -16.06 5.34 4.44
C ALA A 85 -17.58 5.27 4.17
N GLN A 86 -18.11 4.08 3.91
CA GLN A 86 -19.51 3.89 3.55
C GLN A 86 -20.48 4.16 4.71
N GLN A 87 -20.12 3.81 5.95
CA GLN A 87 -21.03 3.81 7.08
C GLN A 87 -20.92 5.06 7.96
N HIS A 88 -19.73 5.66 8.03
CA HIS A 88 -19.43 6.65 9.06
C HIS A 88 -18.75 7.92 8.51
N HIS A 89 -18.06 7.83 7.38
CA HIS A 89 -17.19 8.90 6.89
C HIS A 89 -17.28 9.07 5.36
N PRO A 90 -18.38 9.62 4.81
CA PRO A 90 -18.58 9.72 3.34
C PRO A 90 -17.58 10.62 2.61
N SER A 91 -16.89 11.51 3.33
CA SER A 91 -15.78 12.31 2.80
C SER A 91 -14.52 11.47 2.54
N LEU A 92 -14.37 10.32 3.19
CA LEU A 92 -13.19 9.46 3.04
C LEU A 92 -13.24 8.68 1.72
N LYS A 93 -12.14 8.71 0.96
CA LYS A 93 -11.94 7.93 -0.28
C LYS A 93 -10.83 6.88 -0.04
N PRO A 94 -11.20 5.62 0.30
CA PRO A 94 -10.29 4.67 0.95
C PRO A 94 -9.54 3.77 -0.04
N TYR A 95 -8.65 4.33 -0.87
CA TYR A 95 -7.85 3.54 -1.78
C TYR A 95 -6.93 2.55 -1.05
N SER A 96 -6.86 1.32 -1.53
CA SER A 96 -5.95 0.28 -1.08
C SER A 96 -5.16 -0.29 -2.24
N LEU A 97 -3.88 0.05 -2.34
CA LEU A 97 -3.00 -0.44 -3.39
C LEU A 97 -2.21 -1.66 -2.90
N ARG A 98 -2.19 -2.73 -3.71
CA ARG A 98 -1.46 -3.98 -3.43
C ARG A 98 -0.21 -4.09 -4.32
N PRO A 99 0.89 -3.38 -4.00
CA PRO A 99 2.15 -3.57 -4.73
C PRO A 99 2.67 -5.00 -4.51
N ALA A 100 3.38 -5.54 -5.50
CA ALA A 100 4.12 -6.78 -5.40
C ALA A 100 5.54 -6.53 -4.88
N MET A 101 6.57 -7.06 -5.54
CA MET A 101 7.95 -6.75 -5.15
C MET A 101 8.28 -5.29 -5.46
N VAL A 102 8.37 -4.44 -4.44
CA VAL A 102 8.77 -3.04 -4.57
C VAL A 102 10.21 -2.97 -5.06
N ASP A 103 10.42 -2.45 -6.27
CA ASP A 103 11.70 -2.54 -6.98
C ASP A 103 12.34 -1.15 -7.20
N PRO A 104 13.40 -0.83 -6.45
CA PRO A 104 14.11 0.44 -6.60
C PRO A 104 15.18 0.44 -7.70
N ALA A 105 15.32 -0.62 -8.51
CA ALA A 105 16.44 -0.75 -9.46
C ALA A 105 16.56 0.41 -10.47
N ALA A 106 15.45 0.98 -10.91
CA ALA A 106 15.41 2.11 -11.85
C ALA A 106 15.32 3.48 -11.16
N ASP A 107 15.48 3.54 -9.84
CA ASP A 107 15.33 4.74 -9.02
C ASP A 107 16.58 4.97 -8.16
N PRO A 108 17.59 5.69 -8.66
CA PRO A 108 18.86 5.87 -7.95
C PRO A 108 18.71 6.53 -6.58
N ARG A 109 17.72 7.43 -6.42
CA ARG A 109 17.49 8.14 -5.16
C ARG A 109 16.94 7.19 -4.10
N VAL A 110 15.93 6.41 -4.44
CA VAL A 110 15.38 5.40 -3.52
C VAL A 110 16.40 4.28 -3.28
N TRP A 111 17.12 3.86 -4.32
CA TRP A 111 18.17 2.84 -4.22
C TRP A 111 19.26 3.22 -3.23
N GLU A 112 19.71 4.48 -3.26
CA GLU A 112 20.70 5.02 -2.34
C GLU A 112 20.20 5.07 -0.90
N ALA A 113 19.03 5.69 -0.67
CA ALA A 113 18.43 5.77 0.65
C ALA A 113 18.17 4.39 1.27
N LEU A 114 17.76 3.41 0.45
CA LEU A 114 17.50 2.06 0.92
C LEU A 114 18.79 1.35 1.36
N ARG A 115 19.90 1.47 0.62
CA ARG A 115 21.19 0.84 0.99
C ARG A 115 21.78 1.35 2.29
N GLN A 116 21.40 2.55 2.73
CA GLN A 116 21.89 3.13 3.97
C GLN A 116 21.17 2.57 5.21
N ARG A 117 20.01 1.91 5.05
CA ARG A 117 19.20 1.39 6.16
C ARG A 117 19.92 0.25 6.89
N PRO A 118 20.01 0.26 8.24
CA PRO A 118 20.67 -0.81 9.00
C PRO A 118 20.11 -2.21 8.71
N GLN A 119 18.78 -2.32 8.57
CA GLN A 119 18.08 -3.56 8.24
C GLN A 119 18.35 -4.11 6.83
N GLU A 120 18.92 -3.32 5.93
CA GLU A 120 19.32 -3.77 4.58
C GLU A 120 20.77 -4.28 4.52
N ARG A 121 21.54 -4.14 5.62
CA ARG A 121 22.95 -4.55 5.71
C ARG A 121 23.17 -6.07 5.79
N PRO A 122 22.31 -6.88 6.44
CA PRO A 122 22.52 -8.32 6.53
C PRO A 122 22.67 -8.99 5.16
N LEU A 123 23.51 -10.03 5.09
CA LEU A 123 23.88 -10.69 3.84
C LEU A 123 22.67 -11.27 3.08
N GLY A 124 21.64 -11.71 3.80
CA GLY A 124 20.40 -12.22 3.21
C GLY A 124 19.63 -11.18 2.38
N HIS A 125 19.51 -9.94 2.86
CA HIS A 125 18.87 -8.84 2.11
C HIS A 125 19.69 -8.48 0.87
N ARG A 126 21.02 -8.47 1.00
CA ARG A 126 21.93 -8.24 -0.13
C ARG A 126 21.82 -9.33 -1.20
N PHE A 127 21.69 -10.59 -0.79
CA PHE A 127 21.47 -11.73 -1.71
C PHE A 127 20.11 -11.65 -2.41
N LEU A 128 19.04 -11.40 -1.65
CA LEU A 128 17.69 -11.22 -2.19
C LEU A 128 17.67 -10.12 -3.28
N ARG A 129 18.33 -8.98 -3.01
CA ARG A 129 18.38 -7.88 -3.99
C ARG A 129 19.36 -8.10 -5.14
N GLY A 130 20.47 -8.78 -4.89
CA GLY A 130 21.51 -9.01 -5.91
C GLY A 130 21.20 -10.14 -6.89
N VAL A 131 20.37 -11.11 -6.48
CA VAL A 131 20.08 -12.31 -7.28
C VAL A 131 18.59 -12.47 -7.54
N PHE A 132 17.75 -12.41 -6.51
CA PHE A 132 16.31 -12.65 -6.66
C PHE A 132 15.59 -11.52 -7.41
N ALA A 133 15.87 -10.25 -7.08
CA ALA A 133 15.22 -9.12 -7.75
C ALA A 133 15.53 -9.02 -9.27
N PRO A 134 16.78 -9.19 -9.75
CA PRO A 134 17.06 -9.28 -11.19
C PRO A 134 16.37 -10.46 -11.88
N ALA A 135 16.29 -11.61 -11.21
CA ALA A 135 15.62 -12.79 -11.77
C ALA A 135 14.11 -12.55 -11.92
N VAL A 136 13.44 -11.98 -10.92
CA VAL A 136 12.03 -11.58 -11.02
C VAL A 136 11.82 -10.60 -12.17
N ARG A 137 12.67 -9.58 -12.30
CA ARG A 137 12.58 -8.63 -13.43
C ARG A 137 12.70 -9.30 -14.80
N GLY A 138 13.63 -10.24 -14.95
CA GLY A 138 13.89 -10.90 -16.23
C GLY A 138 12.84 -11.96 -16.61
N VAL A 139 12.27 -12.66 -15.63
CA VAL A 139 11.42 -13.84 -15.87
C VAL A 139 9.93 -13.57 -15.60
N TYR A 140 9.62 -12.73 -14.60
CA TYR A 140 8.25 -12.40 -14.22
C TYR A 140 8.12 -10.91 -13.89
N PRO A 141 8.27 -10.00 -14.88
CA PRO A 141 8.24 -8.56 -14.66
C PRO A 141 6.93 -8.08 -14.04
N GLN A 142 5.82 -8.81 -14.27
CA GLN A 142 4.51 -8.56 -13.66
C GLN A 142 4.51 -8.72 -12.13
N GLY A 143 5.51 -9.41 -11.56
CA GLY A 143 5.71 -9.56 -10.12
C GLY A 143 6.41 -8.37 -9.46
N ALA A 144 6.79 -7.34 -10.22
CA ALA A 144 7.47 -6.16 -9.71
C ALA A 144 6.58 -4.92 -9.69
N SER A 145 6.88 -4.03 -8.75
CA SER A 145 6.33 -2.67 -8.63
C SER A 145 7.48 -1.67 -8.59
N PRO A 146 7.94 -1.18 -9.75
CA PRO A 146 9.03 -0.19 -9.82
C PRO A 146 8.72 1.07 -9.00
N THR A 147 9.67 1.55 -8.20
CA THR A 147 9.39 2.63 -7.21
C THR A 147 9.07 3.97 -7.85
N LYS A 148 9.61 4.26 -9.04
CA LYS A 148 9.35 5.52 -9.75
C LYS A 148 7.87 5.62 -10.13
N GLU A 149 7.37 4.61 -10.81
CA GLU A 149 5.98 4.51 -11.26
C GLU A 149 5.04 4.33 -10.06
N LEU A 150 5.42 3.51 -9.08
CA LEU A 150 4.64 3.31 -7.86
C LEU A 150 4.47 4.62 -7.07
N GLY A 151 5.55 5.38 -6.88
CA GLY A 151 5.51 6.66 -6.17
C GLY A 151 4.66 7.70 -6.89
N GLN A 152 4.76 7.77 -8.22
CA GLN A 152 3.90 8.62 -9.04
C GLN A 152 2.43 8.24 -8.90
N PHE A 153 2.12 6.95 -9.04
CA PHE A 153 0.73 6.46 -8.95
C PHE A 153 0.11 6.69 -7.57
N LEU A 154 0.85 6.39 -6.49
CA LEU A 154 0.41 6.69 -5.11
C LEU A 154 0.13 8.18 -4.91
N THR A 155 0.96 9.05 -5.48
CA THR A 155 0.76 10.51 -5.43
C THR A 155 -0.49 10.91 -6.19
N THR A 156 -0.70 10.39 -7.40
CA THR A 156 -1.91 10.63 -8.20
C THR A 156 -3.17 10.22 -7.47
N LEU A 157 -3.18 9.06 -6.80
CA LEU A 157 -4.31 8.64 -5.97
C LEU A 157 -4.55 9.61 -4.80
N ALA A 158 -3.48 10.02 -4.11
CA ALA A 158 -3.60 10.91 -2.95
C ALA A 158 -4.05 12.33 -3.32
N SER A 159 -3.65 12.86 -4.48
CA SER A 159 -4.00 14.21 -4.94
C SER A 159 -5.16 14.25 -5.94
N GLY A 160 -5.72 13.10 -6.31
CA GLY A 160 -6.76 12.97 -7.33
C GLY A 160 -8.15 13.41 -6.87
N ALA A 161 -9.14 13.27 -7.75
CA ALA A 161 -10.54 13.63 -7.47
C ALA A 161 -11.23 12.75 -6.41
N GLY A 162 -10.65 11.60 -6.08
CA GLY A 162 -11.24 10.68 -5.09
C GLY A 162 -12.32 9.76 -5.68
N GLU A 163 -12.26 9.46 -6.98
CA GLU A 163 -13.18 8.58 -7.68
C GLU A 163 -12.76 7.10 -7.60
N PRO A 164 -13.71 6.16 -7.45
CA PRO A 164 -13.41 4.73 -7.48
C PRO A 164 -12.83 4.32 -8.85
N MET A 165 -11.85 3.42 -8.83
CA MET A 165 -11.23 2.92 -10.06
C MET A 165 -12.06 1.83 -10.74
N GLN A 166 -11.78 1.58 -12.01
CA GLN A 166 -12.46 0.55 -12.81
C GLN A 166 -11.46 -0.31 -13.59
N GLY A 167 -11.94 -1.41 -14.14
CA GLY A 167 -11.19 -2.33 -15.00
C GLY A 167 -10.56 -3.51 -14.26
N ASP A 168 -9.91 -4.38 -15.03
CA ASP A 168 -9.36 -5.65 -14.54
C ASP A 168 -8.40 -5.46 -13.36
N GLY A 169 -8.50 -6.32 -12.35
CA GLY A 169 -7.65 -6.25 -11.16
C GLY A 169 -8.02 -5.12 -10.19
N VAL A 170 -9.14 -4.43 -10.39
CA VAL A 170 -9.77 -3.55 -9.40
C VAL A 170 -10.92 -4.29 -8.71
N SER A 171 -11.04 -4.16 -7.39
CA SER A 171 -12.11 -4.77 -6.59
C SER A 171 -12.54 -3.88 -5.43
N GLY A 172 -13.46 -4.37 -4.57
CA GLY A 172 -13.97 -3.61 -3.42
C GLY A 172 -14.61 -2.29 -3.84
N ASP A 173 -15.57 -2.35 -4.77
CA ASP A 173 -16.28 -1.18 -5.31
C ASP A 173 -15.37 -0.08 -5.90
N GLY A 174 -14.20 -0.47 -6.42
CA GLY A 174 -13.24 0.44 -7.04
C GLY A 174 -12.15 0.95 -6.10
N TRP A 175 -12.16 0.53 -4.83
CA TRP A 175 -11.23 1.00 -3.81
C TRP A 175 -9.99 0.13 -3.64
N ILE A 176 -9.98 -1.11 -4.15
CA ILE A 176 -8.84 -2.01 -4.05
C ILE A 176 -8.19 -2.15 -5.42
N ILE A 177 -6.91 -1.82 -5.49
CA ILE A 177 -6.11 -1.81 -6.71
C ILE A 177 -5.03 -2.89 -6.60
N SER A 178 -5.11 -3.92 -7.43
CA SER A 178 -4.06 -4.93 -7.51
C SER A 178 -2.77 -4.41 -8.17
N ASN A 179 -1.66 -5.14 -8.03
CA ASN A 179 -0.44 -4.84 -8.78
C ASN A 179 -0.69 -4.83 -10.29
N GLN A 180 -1.56 -5.72 -10.80
CA GLN A 180 -1.92 -5.77 -12.21
C GLN A 180 -2.62 -4.47 -12.66
N ALA A 181 -3.62 -4.02 -11.90
CA ALA A 181 -4.33 -2.79 -12.20
C ALA A 181 -3.36 -1.59 -12.17
N PHE A 182 -2.57 -1.44 -11.10
CA PHE A 182 -1.55 -0.39 -11.02
C PHE A 182 -0.63 -0.38 -12.24
N ARG A 183 -0.05 -1.52 -12.60
CA ARG A 183 0.88 -1.61 -13.73
C ARG A 183 0.24 -1.18 -15.05
N ARG A 184 -1.00 -1.59 -15.30
CA ARG A 184 -1.76 -1.15 -16.48
C ARG A 184 -1.91 0.38 -16.51
N GLU A 185 -2.29 0.99 -15.40
CA GLU A 185 -2.51 2.44 -15.31
C GLU A 185 -1.23 3.25 -15.57
N VAL A 186 -0.06 2.69 -15.26
CA VAL A 186 1.25 3.34 -15.49
C VAL A 186 1.95 2.89 -16.77
N GLY A 187 1.33 2.03 -17.59
CA GLY A 187 1.88 1.56 -18.86
C GLY A 187 3.01 0.53 -18.74
N LEU A 188 2.97 -0.33 -17.72
CA LEU A 188 3.94 -1.40 -17.43
C LEU A 188 3.43 -2.82 -17.76
#